data_AF-A0A1H4EC84-F1
#
_entry.id   AF-A0A1H4EC84-F1
#
_cell.length_a   1.000
_cell.length_b   1.000
_cell.length_c   1.000
_cell.angle_alpha   90.00
_cell.angle_beta   90.00
_cell.angle_gamma   90.00
#
_symmetry.space_group_name_H-M   'P 1'
#
loop_
_entity.id
_entity.type
_entity.pdbx_description
1 polymer ?
#
loop_
_entity_poly.entity_id
_entity_poly.type
_entity_poly.pdbx_seq_one_letter_code
_entity_poly.pdbx_strand_id
1 'polypeptide(L)'
;MERFDTLLEAAEFSATRCTSWSFATSNDRYNVKGLLVLAETSDSEDPIDEDSFYVVSPAGAIGLCNDGEDIDWLFLSDAAPNEDLPLTYQAEPQIKFCSKCGSGVVLGARFCGQCGTAL
;
A
#
# COMPACT_ATOMS: atom_id res chain seq x y z
N MET A 1 -0.83 1.23 5.06
CA MET A 1 -0.60 0.43 3.82
C MET A 1 0.89 0.43 3.54
N GLU A 2 1.43 -0.68 3.03
CA GLU A 2 2.86 -0.76 2.67
C GLU A 2 3.05 -0.46 1.20
N ARG A 3 4.14 0.23 0.84
CA ARG A 3 4.42 0.72 -0.51
C ARG A 3 5.58 -0.05 -1.16
N PHE A 4 5.47 -0.32 -2.45
CA PHE A 4 6.46 -1.03 -3.26
C PHE A 4 6.60 -0.40 -4.64
N ASP A 5 7.80 -0.50 -5.22
CA ASP A 5 8.10 0.10 -6.53
C ASP A 5 7.86 -0.90 -7.68
N THR A 6 7.61 -2.17 -7.38
CA THR A 6 7.32 -3.23 -8.37
C THR A 6 6.13 -4.09 -7.95
N LEU A 7 5.43 -4.68 -8.91
CA LEU A 7 4.30 -5.56 -8.64
C LEU A 7 4.79 -6.85 -7.96
N LEU A 8 5.98 -7.33 -8.32
CA LEU A 8 6.58 -8.52 -7.74
C LEU A 8 6.85 -8.34 -6.25
N GLU A 9 7.48 -7.24 -5.84
CA GLU A 9 7.71 -6.96 -4.42
C GLU A 9 6.38 -6.84 -3.65
N ALA A 10 5.39 -6.16 -4.22
CA ALA A 10 4.06 -6.06 -3.64
C ALA A 10 3.38 -7.44 -3.49
N ALA A 11 3.51 -8.31 -4.50
CA ALA A 11 2.97 -9.66 -4.51
C ALA A 11 3.67 -10.58 -3.50
N GLU A 12 4.99 -10.49 -3.37
CA GLU A 12 5.77 -11.22 -2.37
C GLU A 12 5.35 -10.82 -0.95
N PHE A 13 5.22 -9.53 -0.68
CA PHE A 13 4.75 -9.06 0.62
C PHE A 13 3.29 -9.45 0.87
N SER A 14 2.41 -9.28 -0.12
CA SER A 14 1.02 -9.68 -0.05
C SER A 14 0.86 -11.18 0.26
N ALA A 15 1.73 -12.03 -0.30
CA ALA A 15 1.75 -13.47 -0.03
C ALA A 15 2.05 -13.85 1.43
N THR A 16 2.60 -12.92 2.22
CA THR A 16 2.75 -13.09 3.68
C THR A 16 1.43 -12.88 4.44
N ARG A 17 0.44 -12.23 3.81
CA ARG A 17 -0.85 -11.84 4.39
C ARG A 17 -2.01 -12.69 3.88
N CYS A 18 -1.94 -13.12 2.62
CA CYS A 18 -2.97 -13.94 1.98
C CYS A 18 -2.34 -14.99 1.05
N THR A 19 -3.13 -16.01 0.67
CA THR A 19 -2.69 -17.08 -0.24
C THR A 19 -3.49 -17.14 -1.54
N SER A 20 -4.54 -16.32 -1.68
CA SER A 20 -5.46 -16.35 -2.81
C SER A 20 -6.08 -14.97 -3.07
N TRP A 21 -6.17 -14.59 -4.34
CA TRP A 21 -6.69 -13.29 -4.79
C TRP A 21 -7.64 -13.46 -5.95
N SER A 22 -8.60 -12.55 -6.07
CA SER A 22 -9.38 -12.32 -7.29
C SER A 22 -8.93 -11.04 -7.96
N PHE A 23 -8.89 -11.03 -9.28
CA PHE A 23 -8.71 -9.79 -10.01
C PHE A 23 -9.93 -8.88 -9.81
N ALA A 24 -9.72 -7.57 -9.70
CA ALA A 24 -10.81 -6.64 -9.40
C ALA A 24 -11.76 -6.43 -10.58
N THR A 25 -11.26 -6.53 -11.82
CA THR A 25 -12.02 -6.20 -13.03
C THR A 25 -12.40 -7.42 -13.88
N SER A 26 -11.97 -8.62 -13.48
CA SER A 26 -12.28 -9.87 -14.17
C SER A 26 -12.61 -10.98 -13.17
N ASN A 27 -13.00 -12.16 -13.68
CA ASN A 27 -13.28 -13.33 -12.85
C ASN A 27 -12.03 -14.21 -12.63
N ASP A 28 -10.84 -13.68 -12.92
CA ASP A 28 -9.58 -14.40 -12.77
C ASP A 28 -9.20 -14.53 -11.31
N ARG A 29 -8.55 -15.65 -10.98
CA ARG A 29 -8.14 -15.99 -9.62
C ARG A 29 -6.70 -16.46 -9.61
N TYR A 30 -5.98 -16.04 -8.58
CA TYR A 30 -4.55 -16.27 -8.44
C TYR A 30 -4.27 -16.91 -7.09
N ASN A 31 -3.46 -17.97 -7.09
CA ASN A 31 -2.76 -18.43 -5.91
C ASN A 31 -1.38 -17.75 -5.84
N VAL A 32 -0.64 -17.96 -4.75
CA VAL A 32 0.70 -17.37 -4.55
C VAL A 32 1.60 -17.51 -5.77
N LYS A 33 1.76 -18.73 -6.30
CA LYS A 33 2.64 -18.96 -7.45
C LYS A 33 2.15 -18.26 -8.71
N GLY A 34 0.85 -18.29 -8.98
CA GLY A 34 0.25 -17.65 -10.15
C GLY A 34 0.41 -16.13 -10.12
N LEU A 35 0.21 -15.52 -8.95
CA LEU A 35 0.37 -14.08 -8.77
C LEU A 35 1.82 -13.64 -8.94
N LEU A 36 2.78 -14.37 -8.35
CA LEU A 36 4.21 -14.03 -8.46
C LEU A 36 4.72 -14.11 -9.89
N VAL A 37 4.35 -15.16 -10.65
CA VAL A 37 4.75 -15.30 -12.06
C VAL A 37 4.15 -14.17 -12.91
N LEU A 38 2.89 -13.84 -12.68
CA LEU A 38 2.23 -12.73 -13.38
C LEU A 38 2.89 -11.39 -13.05
N ALA A 39 3.20 -11.16 -11.78
CA ALA A 39 3.86 -9.94 -11.31
C ALA A 39 5.24 -9.74 -11.96
N GLU A 40 6.09 -10.78 -11.92
CA GLU A 40 7.41 -10.77 -12.55
C GLU A 40 7.33 -10.50 -14.07
N THR A 41 6.34 -11.12 -14.74
CA THR A 41 6.13 -10.90 -16.18
C THR A 41 5.68 -9.46 -16.45
N SER A 42 4.72 -8.94 -15.66
CA SER A 42 4.21 -7.58 -15.79
C SER A 42 5.32 -6.54 -15.60
N ASP A 43 6.11 -6.66 -14.54
CA ASP A 43 7.21 -5.73 -14.26
C ASP A 43 8.27 -5.72 -15.37
N SER A 44 8.47 -6.86 -16.05
CA SER A 44 9.42 -6.97 -17.16
C SER A 44 8.87 -6.42 -18.48
N GLU A 45 7.56 -6.49 -18.71
CA GLU A 45 6.94 -6.08 -19.97
C GLU A 45 6.53 -4.60 -19.97
N ASP A 46 5.97 -4.12 -18.86
CA ASP A 46 5.42 -2.78 -18.71
C ASP A 46 5.66 -2.27 -17.28
N PRO A 47 6.90 -1.82 -16.97
CA PRO A 47 7.21 -1.27 -15.66
C PRO A 47 6.41 0.01 -15.41
N ILE A 48 6.02 0.23 -14.16
CA ILE A 48 5.29 1.43 -13.75
C ILE A 48 6.13 2.71 -13.90
N ASP A 49 5.45 3.85 -13.98
CA ASP A 49 6.08 5.17 -13.99
C ASP A 49 6.79 5.50 -12.68
N GLU A 50 7.80 6.37 -12.72
CA GLU A 50 8.62 6.78 -11.57
C GLU A 50 7.79 7.42 -10.44
N ASP A 51 6.68 8.07 -10.80
CA ASP A 51 5.76 8.71 -9.85
C ASP A 51 4.61 7.79 -9.37
N SER A 52 4.54 6.57 -9.91
CA SER A 52 3.57 5.54 -9.52
C SER A 52 4.18 4.52 -8.55
N PHE A 53 3.33 3.89 -7.74
CA PHE A 53 3.77 2.83 -6.82
C PHE A 53 2.65 1.86 -6.49
N TYR A 54 3.00 0.63 -6.13
CA TYR A 54 2.06 -0.34 -5.61
C TYR A 54 1.85 -0.16 -4.11
N VAL A 55 0.64 -0.46 -3.65
CA VAL A 55 0.27 -0.49 -2.24
C VAL A 55 -0.33 -1.83 -1.88
N VAL A 56 -0.02 -2.30 -0.66
CA VAL A 56 -0.61 -3.52 -0.10
C VAL A 56 -1.44 -3.18 1.14
N SER A 57 -2.70 -3.63 1.12
CA SER A 57 -3.64 -3.49 2.24
C SER A 57 -3.24 -4.39 3.42
N PRO A 58 -3.74 -4.12 4.65
CA PRO A 58 -3.56 -5.01 5.79
C PRO A 58 -3.95 -6.48 5.54
N ALA A 59 -5.00 -6.74 4.73
CA ALA A 59 -5.40 -8.09 4.37
C ALA A 59 -4.70 -8.66 3.13
N GLY A 60 -3.84 -7.89 2.46
CA GLY A 60 -3.08 -8.32 1.30
C GLY A 60 -3.73 -8.01 -0.04
N ALA A 61 -4.73 -7.12 -0.12
CA ALA A 61 -5.14 -6.59 -1.42
C ALA A 61 -3.98 -5.76 -2.00
N ILE A 62 -3.82 -5.76 -3.33
CA ILE A 62 -2.77 -5.02 -4.03
C ILE A 62 -3.44 -3.98 -4.91
N GLY A 63 -3.05 -2.72 -4.75
CA GLY A 63 -3.48 -1.60 -5.57
C GLY A 63 -2.30 -0.91 -6.23
N LEU A 64 -2.57 -0.23 -7.33
CA LEU A 64 -1.64 0.68 -8.00
C LEU A 64 -2.07 2.10 -7.69
N CYS A 65 -1.15 2.90 -7.17
CA CYS A 65 -1.36 4.33 -6.98
C CYS A 65 -0.66 5.09 -8.11
N ASN A 66 -1.44 5.86 -8.87
CA ASN A 66 -0.92 6.73 -9.92
C ASN A 66 -0.75 8.14 -9.36
N ASP A 67 0.43 8.73 -9.54
CA ASP A 67 0.79 10.08 -9.11
C ASP A 67 0.58 10.36 -7.60
N GLY A 68 0.44 9.32 -6.78
CA GLY A 68 0.20 9.44 -5.34
C GLY A 68 -1.20 9.90 -4.93
N GLU A 69 -2.18 9.93 -5.83
CA GLU A 69 -3.54 10.41 -5.55
C GLU A 69 -4.55 9.27 -5.38
N ASP A 70 -4.93 8.62 -6.47
CA ASP A 70 -5.96 7.58 -6.50
C ASP A 70 -5.33 6.18 -6.46
N ILE A 71 -6.04 5.22 -5.84
CA ILE A 71 -5.64 3.81 -5.79
C ILE A 71 -6.58 2.98 -6.66
N ASP A 72 -6.03 2.37 -7.70
CA ASP A 72 -6.67 1.33 -8.48
C ASP A 72 -6.37 -0.04 -7.86
N TRP A 73 -7.34 -0.61 -7.13
CA TRP A 73 -7.20 -1.95 -6.56
C TRP A 73 -7.24 -3.00 -7.66
N LEU A 74 -6.14 -3.72 -7.86
CA LEU A 74 -5.97 -4.71 -8.93
C LEU A 74 -6.29 -6.13 -8.45
N PHE A 75 -5.79 -6.48 -7.26
CA PHE A 75 -5.94 -7.83 -6.69
C PHE A 75 -6.60 -7.73 -5.33
N LEU A 76 -7.79 -8.32 -5.19
CA LEU A 76 -8.54 -8.36 -3.95
C LEU A 76 -8.22 -9.63 -3.19
N SER A 77 -7.90 -9.50 -1.90
CA SER A 77 -7.55 -10.62 -1.04
C SER A 77 -8.80 -11.39 -0.60
N ASP A 78 -8.77 -12.72 -0.74
CA ASP A 78 -9.83 -13.57 -0.19
C ASP A 78 -9.79 -13.66 1.34
N ALA A 79 -8.71 -13.19 2.00
CA ALA A 79 -8.60 -13.21 3.46
C ALA A 79 -9.57 -12.21 4.13
N ALA A 80 -9.93 -11.14 3.44
CA ALA A 80 -10.92 -10.16 3.89
C ALA A 80 -11.72 -9.60 2.70
N PRO A 81 -12.72 -10.35 2.20
CA PRO A 81 -13.49 -9.97 1.00
C PRO A 81 -14.35 -8.72 1.18
N ASN A 82 -14.53 -8.26 2.43
CA ASN A 82 -15.27 -7.05 2.78
C ASN A 82 -14.35 -5.99 3.42
N GLU A 83 -13.04 -6.03 3.13
CA GLU A 83 -12.12 -4.97 3.57
C GLU A 83 -12.55 -3.63 2.97
N ASP A 84 -12.61 -2.59 3.81
CA ASP A 84 -12.89 -1.22 3.37
C ASP A 84 -11.59 -0.65 2.79
N LEU A 85 -11.44 -0.81 1.46
CA LEU A 85 -10.27 -0.38 0.73
C LEU A 85 -10.41 1.10 0.35
N PRO A 86 -9.49 1.98 0.76
CA PRO A 86 -9.57 3.40 0.44
C PRO A 86 -9.34 3.63 -1.05
N LEU A 87 -10.07 4.59 -1.62
CA LEU A 87 -9.94 4.98 -3.03
C LEU A 87 -8.77 5.92 -3.29
N THR A 88 -8.23 6.55 -2.25
CA THR A 88 -7.12 7.49 -2.35
C THR A 88 -5.99 7.07 -1.43
N TYR A 89 -4.76 7.35 -1.86
CA TYR A 89 -3.60 7.08 -1.05
C TYR A 89 -3.48 8.13 0.05
N GLN A 90 -3.68 7.67 1.28
CA GLN A 90 -3.38 8.46 2.46
C GLN A 90 -2.06 7.93 3.03
N ALA A 91 -0.97 8.66 2.78
CA ALA A 91 0.26 8.45 3.52
C ALA A 91 -0.09 8.55 5.01
N GLU A 92 0.05 7.45 5.76
CA GLU A 92 -0.19 7.45 7.20
C GLU A 92 0.65 8.58 7.80
N PRO A 93 0.03 9.61 8.42
CA PRO A 93 0.79 10.63 9.09
C PRO A 93 1.54 9.91 10.21
N GLN A 94 2.85 9.80 10.05
CA GLN A 94 3.72 9.24 11.06
C GLN A 94 3.68 10.20 12.26
N ILE A 95 2.79 9.97 13.22
CA ILE A 95 2.62 10.88 14.35
C ILE A 95 3.61 10.47 15.45
N LYS A 96 4.54 11.36 15.80
CA LYS A 96 5.32 11.29 17.05
C LYS A 96 4.67 12.15 18.12
N PHE A 97 4.78 11.74 19.37
CA PHE A 97 4.29 12.55 20.48
C PHE A 97 5.37 13.52 20.97
N CYS A 98 5.00 14.76 21.22
CA CYS A 98 5.90 15.74 21.81
C CYS A 98 6.34 15.28 23.21
N SER A 99 7.65 15.18 23.44
CA SER A 99 8.22 14.77 24.74
C SER A 99 7.89 15.73 25.88
N LYS A 100 7.53 16.99 25.59
CA LYS A 100 7.20 18.00 26.60
C LYS A 100 5.72 18.04 26.98
N CYS A 101 4.82 18.02 26.01
CA CYS A 101 3.38 18.22 26.26
C CYS A 101 2.50 17.05 25.83
N GLY A 102 3.07 16.01 25.21
CA GLY A 102 2.34 14.80 24.81
C GLY A 102 1.46 14.96 23.57
N SER A 103 1.42 16.12 22.93
CA SER A 103 0.60 16.32 21.72
C SER A 103 1.13 15.49 20.56
N GLY A 104 0.23 14.95 19.74
CA GLY A 104 0.59 14.30 18.49
C GLY A 104 1.15 15.32 17.50
N VAL A 105 2.28 14.99 16.89
CA VAL A 105 2.97 15.83 15.92
C VAL A 105 3.44 15.01 14.73
N VAL A 106 3.26 15.51 13.52
CA VAL A 106 3.72 14.86 12.29
C VAL A 106 5.24 14.69 12.30
N LEU A 107 5.73 13.51 11.91
CA LEU A 107 7.15 13.21 11.73
C LEU A 107 7.74 14.20 10.72
N GLY A 108 8.87 14.81 11.07
CA GLY A 108 9.50 15.86 10.28
C GLY A 108 9.15 17.29 10.70
N ALA A 109 8.13 17.50 11.54
CA ALA A 109 7.90 18.82 12.14
C ALA A 109 9.06 19.19 13.08
N ARG A 110 9.59 20.40 12.90
CA ARG A 110 10.72 20.93 13.68
C ARG A 110 10.30 21.43 15.06
N PHE A 111 9.04 21.83 15.22
CA PHE A 111 8.50 22.39 16.45
C PHE A 111 7.10 21.84 16.74
N CYS A 112 6.76 21.71 18.02
CA CYS A 112 5.43 21.36 18.47
C CYS A 112 4.47 22.52 18.24
N GLY A 113 3.44 22.32 17.42
CA GLY A 113 2.40 23.33 17.18
C GLY A 113 1.61 23.73 18.42
N GLN A 114 1.59 22.90 19.47
CA GLN A 114 0.87 23.21 20.71
C GLN A 114 1.72 23.97 21.75
N CYS A 115 2.97 23.56 21.97
CA CYS A 115 3.81 24.12 23.05
C CYS A 115 5.09 24.82 22.58
N GLY A 116 5.32 24.89 21.26
CA GLY A 116 6.44 25.59 20.63
C GLY A 116 7.82 24.94 20.84
N THR A 117 7.88 23.78 21.49
CA THR A 117 9.17 23.12 21.79
C THR A 117 9.72 22.42 20.56
N ALA A 118 11.04 22.49 20.36
CA ALA A 118 11.71 21.75 19.30
C ALA A 118 11.53 20.23 19.49
N LEU A 119 11.29 19.51 18.39
CA LEU A 119 10.87 18.10 18.39
C LEU A 119 11.94 17.14 17.89
#